data_AF-A0A511VBU1-F1
#
_entry.id   AF-A0A511VBU1-F1
#
_cell.length_a   1.000
_cell.length_b   1.000
_cell.length_c   1.000
_cell.angle_alpha   90.00
_cell.angle_beta   90.00
_cell.angle_gamma   90.00
#
_symmetry.space_group_name_H-M   'P 1'
#
loop_
_entity.id
_entity.type
_entity.pdbx_description
1 polymer ?
#
loop_
_entity_poly.entity_id
_entity_poly.type
_entity_poly.pdbx_seq_one_letter_code
_entity_poly.pdbx_strand_id
1 'polypeptide(L)' 'MIAKYIIALIVPFILAAVISRVSLNIWVGAIATLGIMMAVFNGPYQPLPVVLLGVVSGLVGTYVGYRWIRGISLTE' A
#
# COMPACT_ATOMS: atom_id res chain seq x y z
N MET A 1 -7.71 -19.82 -5.07
CA MET A 1 -7.45 -18.71 -6.01
C MET A 1 -8.04 -17.39 -5.52
N ILE A 2 -9.32 -17.32 -5.17
CA ILE A 2 -9.99 -16.08 -4.72
C ILE A 2 -9.27 -15.37 -3.55
N ALA A 3 -8.79 -16.14 -2.56
CA ALA A 3 -8.15 -15.59 -1.37
C ALA A 3 -6.88 -14.77 -1.70
N LYS A 4 -6.10 -15.18 -2.70
CA LYS A 4 -4.89 -14.45 -3.11
C LYS A 4 -5.22 -13.07 -3.69
N TYR A 5 -6.30 -12.98 -4.47
CA TYR A 5 -6.79 -11.71 -5.01
C TYR A 5 -7.34 -10.78 -3.93
N ILE A 6 -8.10 -11.32 -2.98
CA ILE A 6 -8.63 -10.55 -1.84
C ILE A 6 -7.48 -10.00 -0.99
N ILE A 7 -6.49 -10.83 -0.67
CA ILE A 7 -5.34 -10.42 0.13
C ILE A 7 -4.52 -9.38 -0.64
N ALA A 8 -4.27 -9.57 -1.93
CA ALA A 8 -3.57 -8.60 -2.77
C ALA A 8 -4.33 -7.28 -2.93
N LEU A 9 -5.65 -7.26 -2.79
CA LEU A 9 -6.44 -6.02 -2.81
C LEU A 9 -6.44 -5.30 -1.45
N ILE A 10 -6.48 -6.04 -0.34
CA ILE A 10 -6.71 -5.44 0.99
C ILE A 10 -5.39 -5.05 1.65
N VAL A 11 -4.40 -5.95 1.62
CA VAL A 11 -3.16 -5.79 2.39
C VAL A 11 -2.34 -4.59 1.90
N PRO A 12 -2.09 -4.40 0.59
CA PRO A 12 -1.31 -3.26 0.12
C PRO A 12 -2.03 -1.93 0.34
N PHE A 13 -3.37 -1.93 0.25
CA PHE A 13 -4.16 -0.73 0.50
C PHE A 13 -4.01 -0.26 1.95
N ILE A 14 -4.24 -1.17 2.91
CA ILE A 14 -4.16 -0.85 4.34
C ILE A 14 -2.73 -0.45 4.71
N LEU A 15 -1.73 -1.21 4.26
CA LEU A 15 -0.32 -0.91 4.54
C LEU A 15 0.06 0.48 4.02
N ALA A 16 -0.25 0.79 2.76
CA ALA A 16 0.08 2.08 2.19
C ALA A 16 -0.61 3.22 2.93
N ALA A 17 -1.92 3.10 3.20
CA ALA A 17 -2.67 4.14 3.89
C ALA A 17 -2.16 4.39 5.31
N VAL A 18 -1.91 3.32 6.07
CA VAL A 18 -1.47 3.41 7.47
C VAL A 18 -0.02 3.88 7.57
N ILE A 19 0.89 3.32 6.79
CA ILE A 19 2.30 3.71 6.83
C ILE A 19 2.46 5.14 6.36
N SER A 20 1.79 5.56 5.27
CA SER A 20 1.81 6.96 4.84
C SER A 20 1.33 7.89 5.96
N ARG A 21 0.25 7.54 6.66
CA ARG A 21 -0.27 8.34 7.79
C ARG A 21 0.72 8.42 8.96
N VAL A 22 1.27 7.29 9.39
CA VAL A 22 2.18 7.21 10.55
C VAL A 22 3.51 7.91 10.26
N SER A 23 4.04 7.76 9.05
CA SER A 23 5.28 8.42 8.63
C SER A 23 5.09 9.88 8.23
N LEU A 24 3.84 10.36 8.15
CA LEU A 24 3.46 11.66 7.59
C LEU A 24 4.10 11.93 6.21
N ASN A 25 4.44 10.86 5.48
CA ASN A 25 5.15 10.92 4.21
C ASN A 25 4.63 9.85 3.25
N ILE A 26 4.10 10.32 2.12
CA ILE A 26 3.54 9.46 1.08
C ILE A 26 4.58 8.51 0.47
N TRP A 27 5.81 8.98 0.31
CA TRP A 27 6.88 8.23 -0.34
C TRP A 27 7.37 7.08 0.53
N VAL A 28 7.46 7.31 1.85
CA VAL A 28 7.82 6.28 2.82
C VAL A 28 6.77 5.17 2.83
N GLY A 29 5.48 5.53 2.84
CA GLY A 29 4.39 4.56 2.76
C GLY A 29 4.39 3.73 1.46
N ALA A 30 4.62 4.37 0.31
CA ALA A 30 4.67 3.68 -0.97
C ALA A 30 5.85 2.70 -1.07
N ILE A 31 7.07 3.15 -0.72
CA ILE A 31 8.28 2.32 -0.77
C ILE A 31 8.20 1.16 0.22
N ALA A 32 7.78 1.42 1.45
CA ALA A 32 7.64 0.38 2.47
C ALA A 32 6.59 -0.67 2.05
N THR A 33 5.45 -0.23 1.49
CA THR A 33 4.41 -1.16 1.01
C THR A 33 4.94 -2.04 -0.12
N LEU A 34 5.67 -1.47 -1.09
CA LEU A 34 6.30 -2.26 -2.16
C LEU A 34 7.31 -3.27 -1.61
N GLY A 35 8.17 -2.87 -0.67
CA GLY A 35 9.13 -3.77 -0.03
C GLY A 35 8.48 -4.93 0.72
N ILE A 36 7.43 -4.63 1.51
CA ILE A 36 6.64 -5.65 2.22
C ILE A 36 5.94 -6.57 1.22
N MET A 37 5.41 -6.02 0.13
CA MET A 37 4.80 -6.82 -0.92
C MET A 37 5.78 -7.80 -1.55
N MET A 38 7.00 -7.36 -1.85
CA MET A 38 8.04 -8.24 -2.41
C MET A 38 8.44 -9.34 -1.43
N ALA A 39 8.62 -8.99 -0.15
CA ALA A 39 9.06 -9.93 0.89
C ALA A 39 7.98 -10.94 1.30
N VAL A 40 6.73 -10.50 1.47
CA VAL A 40 5.65 -11.34 2.02
C VAL A 40 4.96 -12.17 0.93
N PHE A 41 4.78 -11.62 -0.27
CA PHE A 41 4.01 -12.30 -1.31
C PHE A 41 4.87 -13.12 -2.27
N ASN A 42 6.19 -13.22 -2.04
CA ASN A 42 7.13 -13.78 -3.02
C ASN A 42 6.89 -13.13 -4.38
N GLY A 43 6.95 -11.79 -4.42
CA GLY A 43 6.48 -10.94 -5.51
C GLY A 43 6.73 -11.47 -6.94
N PRO A 44 7.93 -12.00 -7.29
CA PRO A 44 8.21 -12.51 -8.64
C PRO A 44 7.48 -13.80 -9.02
N TYR A 45 7.05 -14.59 -8.04
CA TYR A 45 6.44 -15.91 -8.22
C TYR A 45 4.91 -15.88 -8.17
N GLN A 46 4.32 -14.69 -7.97
CA GLN A 46 2.86 -14.51 -8.02
C GLN A 46 2.38 -14.36 -9.47
N PRO A 47 1.14 -14.77 -9.77
CA PRO A 47 0.53 -14.50 -11.06
C PRO A 47 0.51 -12.99 -11.34
N LEU A 48 0.87 -12.58 -12.56
CA LEU A 48 0.91 -11.17 -12.97
C LEU A 48 -0.35 -10.37 -12.59
N PRO A 49 -1.59 -10.91 -12.73
CA PRO A 49 -2.80 -10.20 -12.32
C PRO A 49 -2.84 -9.85 -10.83
N VAL A 50 -2.29 -10.72 -9.96
CA VAL A 50 -2.26 -10.52 -8.50
C VAL A 50 -1.28 -9.40 -8.14
N VAL A 51 -0.12 -9.38 -8.81
CA VAL A 51 0.89 -8.32 -8.63
C VAL A 51 0.32 -6.97 -9.05
N LEU A 52 -0.30 -6.89 -10.22
CA LEU A 52 -0.94 -5.65 -10.70
C LEU A 52 -2.04 -5.16 -9.77
N LEU A 53 -2.89 -6.08 -9.28
CA LEU A 53 -3.93 -5.75 -8.30
C LEU A 53 -3.34 -5.14 -7.03
N GLY A 54 -2.25 -5.73 -6.53
CA GLY A 54 -1.58 -5.23 -5.34
C GLY A 54 -0.91 -3.88 -5.53
N VAL A 55 -0.30 -3.63 -6.69
CA VAL A 55 0.27 -2.31 -7.02
C VAL A 55 -0.83 -1.26 -7.10
N VAL A 56 -1.92 -1.52 -7.83
CA VAL A 56 -3.05 -0.59 -7.94
C VAL A 56 -3.64 -0.32 -6.56
N SER A 57 -3.86 -1.37 -5.77
CA SER A 57 -4.33 -1.27 -4.39
C SER A 57 -3.41 -0.40 -3.52
N GLY A 58 -2.09 -0.61 -3.58
CA GLY A 58 -1.11 0.18 -2.82
C GLY A 58 -1.10 1.66 -3.23
N LEU A 59 -1.26 1.96 -4.52
CA LEU A 59 -1.38 3.34 -5.01
C LEU A 59 -2.65 4.03 -4.48
N VAL A 60 -3.80 3.34 -4.52
CA VAL A 60 -5.05 3.87 -3.96
C VAL A 60 -4.93 4.06 -2.44
N GLY A 61 -4.30 3.12 -1.73
CA GLY A 61 -4.02 3.25 -0.30
C GLY A 61 -3.12 4.44 0.02
N THR A 62 -2.09 4.65 -0.78
CA THR A 62 -1.18 5.81 -0.66
C THR A 62 -1.94 7.12 -0.86
N TYR A 63 -2.84 7.19 -1.85
CA TYR A 63 -3.69 8.36 -2.09
C TYR A 63 -4.64 8.65 -0.92
N VAL A 64 -5.24 7.60 -0.34
CA VAL A 64 -6.07 7.74 0.88
C VAL A 64 -5.23 8.24 2.05
N GLY A 65 -4.05 7.67 2.25
CA GLY A 65 -3.07 8.13 3.25
C GLY A 65 -2.69 9.60 3.04
N TYR A 66 -2.42 10.02 1.79
CA TYR A 66 -2.15 11.41 1.45
C TYR A 66 -3.30 12.34 1.84
N ARG A 67 -4.55 11.96 1.52
CA ARG A 67 -5.72 12.75 1.88
C ARG A 67 -5.87 12.88 3.40
N TRP A 68 -5.54 11.84 4.16
CA TRP A 68 -5.56 11.88 5.62
C TRP A 68 -4.47 12.80 6.19
N ILE A 69 -3.28 12.81 5.61
CA ILE A 69 -2.18 13.70 6.02
C ILE A 69 -2.51 15.15 5.68
N ARG A 70 -3.14 15.41 4.53
CA ARG A 70 -3.46 16.76 4.04
C ARG A 70 -4.41 17.55 4.95
N GLY A 71 -5.09 16.88 5.89
CA GLY A 71 -5.94 17.50 6.90
C GLY A 71 -5.25 17.74 8.26
N ILE A 72 -4.00 17.33 8.41
CA ILE A 72 -3.22 17.49 9.64
C ILE A 72 -2.32 18.72 9.43
N SER A 73 -2.64 19.86 10.06
CA SER A 73 -1.68 20.96 10.12
C SER A 73 -0.54 20.53 11.05
N LEU A 74 0.67 20.41 10.50
CA LEU A 74 1.89 20.18 11.28
C LEU A 74 2.43 21.47 11.91
N THR A 75 1.61 22.51 11.97
CA THR A 75 1.89 23.79 12.59
C THR A 75 0.87 24.00 13.71
N GLU A 76 1.37 24.01 14.95
CA GLU A 76 0.81 24.86 16.02
C GLU A 76 0.93 26.33 15.64
#